data_AF-A0A9N9P8W4-F1
#
_entry.id   AF-A0A9N9P8W4-F1
#
_cell.length_a   1.000
_cell.length_b   1.000
_cell.length_c   1.000
_cell.angle_alpha   90.00
_cell.angle_beta   90.00
_cell.angle_gamma   90.00
#
_symmetry.space_group_name_H-M   'P 1'
#
loop_
_entity.id
_entity.type
_entity.pdbx_description
1 polymer ?
#
loop_
_entity_poly.entity_id
_entity_poly.type
_entity_poly.pdbx_seq_one_letter_code
_entity_poly.pdbx_strand_id
1 'polypeptide(L)'
;SQSNFRSILSNLLALNYFQKFSIREFSVENLLFWLDIELFAAGTCDIEDNYFEDQQSVIIHAKYIYLTYIGSNAPLQVNLSDEIRKDITWPLEDDCIVERNMFDEAQEAVYQLMKGHSFTRFEQSPEWKECENIKMTDREMTEPLGCYFRPNMSLMLAITMALDDNCNPAPISHHYKEQTLHSILSQYFPETILLDNNGKRRDYCDIKHKNSSETISLN
;
A
#
# COMPACT_ATOMS: atom_id res chain seq x y z
N SER A 1 16.01 -14.52 12.69
CA SER A 1 16.96 -13.56 12.09
C SER A 1 16.24 -12.22 11.97
N GLN A 2 16.68 -11.15 12.66
CA GLN A 2 15.97 -9.85 12.68
C GLN A 2 16.30 -8.94 11.48
N SER A 3 17.17 -9.38 10.56
CA SER A 3 17.72 -8.60 9.45
C SER A 3 17.17 -8.94 8.05
N ASN A 4 16.15 -9.79 7.92
CA ASN A 4 15.66 -10.24 6.60
C ASN A 4 14.43 -9.46 6.07
N PHE A 5 13.52 -8.98 6.93
CA PHE A 5 12.27 -8.38 6.44
C PHE A 5 12.49 -7.08 5.64
N ARG A 6 13.43 -6.23 6.07
CA ARG A 6 13.78 -5.01 5.33
C ARG A 6 14.28 -5.31 3.93
N SER A 7 15.05 -6.39 3.75
CA SER A 7 15.53 -6.85 2.44
C SER A 7 14.39 -7.26 1.51
N ILE A 8 13.26 -7.73 2.05
CA ILE A 8 12.05 -8.00 1.26
C ILE A 8 11.43 -6.72 0.77
N LEU A 9 11.31 -5.73 1.65
CA LEU A 9 10.73 -4.42 1.30
C LEU A 9 11.63 -3.62 0.37
N SER A 10 12.95 -3.86 0.37
CA SER A 10 13.92 -3.18 -0.48
C SER A 10 14.27 -3.92 -1.77
N ASN A 11 13.54 -4.97 -2.13
CA ASN A 11 13.78 -5.76 -3.35
C ASN A 11 12.47 -5.94 -4.12
N LEU A 12 12.41 -5.45 -5.36
CA LEU A 12 11.15 -5.43 -6.13
C LEU A 12 10.54 -6.81 -6.33
N LEU A 13 11.39 -7.83 -6.54
CA LEU A 13 10.92 -9.19 -6.76
C LEU A 13 10.36 -9.77 -5.46
N ALA A 14 11.13 -9.65 -4.37
CA ALA A 14 10.72 -10.15 -3.06
C ALA A 14 9.45 -9.45 -2.56
N LEU A 15 9.37 -8.13 -2.76
CA LEU A 15 8.20 -7.31 -2.47
C LEU A 15 6.97 -7.77 -3.25
N ASN A 16 7.12 -8.13 -4.54
CA ASN A 16 6.02 -8.68 -5.34
C ASN A 16 5.50 -10.02 -4.79
N TYR A 17 6.40 -10.91 -4.36
CA TYR A 17 5.99 -12.17 -3.72
C TYR A 17 5.33 -11.94 -2.37
N PHE A 18 5.87 -11.03 -1.56
CA PHE A 18 5.28 -10.66 -0.28
C PHE A 18 3.90 -10.04 -0.46
N GLN A 19 3.72 -9.18 -1.47
CA GLN A 19 2.42 -8.62 -1.82
C GLN A 19 1.41 -9.70 -2.18
N LYS A 20 1.78 -10.68 -3.02
CA LYS A 20 0.88 -11.79 -3.41
C LYS A 20 0.45 -12.59 -2.19
N PHE A 21 1.40 -12.89 -1.32
CA PHE A 21 1.15 -13.55 -0.05
C PHE A 21 0.18 -12.75 0.83
N SER A 22 0.43 -11.45 1.00
CA SER A 22 -0.38 -10.59 1.86
C SER A 22 -1.82 -10.45 1.37
N ILE A 23 -2.07 -10.46 0.06
CA ILE A 23 -3.44 -10.46 -0.47
C ILE A 23 -4.15 -11.79 -0.19
N ARG A 24 -3.45 -12.92 -0.35
CA ARG A 24 -3.98 -14.26 -0.05
C ARG A 24 -4.35 -14.38 1.44
N GLU A 25 -3.61 -13.68 2.30
CA GLU A 25 -3.88 -13.62 3.74
C GLU A 25 -4.75 -12.45 4.18
N PHE A 26 -5.33 -11.68 3.25
CA PHE A 26 -6.19 -10.53 3.57
C PHE A 26 -5.50 -9.52 4.51
N SER A 27 -4.22 -9.25 4.28
CA SER A 27 -3.38 -8.37 5.10
C SER A 27 -2.54 -7.37 4.29
N VAL A 28 -2.86 -7.22 2.99
CA VAL A 28 -2.10 -6.38 2.05
C VAL A 28 -2.20 -4.89 2.35
N GLU A 29 -3.26 -4.45 3.04
CA GLU A 29 -3.44 -3.06 3.49
C GLU A 29 -2.28 -2.59 4.36
N ASN A 30 -1.67 -3.48 5.15
CA ASN A 30 -0.48 -3.15 5.96
C ASN A 30 0.74 -2.82 5.09
N LEU A 31 0.89 -3.53 3.97
CA LEU A 31 1.97 -3.27 3.02
C LEU A 31 1.73 -1.96 2.26
N LEU A 32 0.50 -1.72 1.80
CA LEU A 32 0.15 -0.50 1.09
C LEU A 32 0.32 0.73 1.99
N PHE A 33 -0.14 0.64 3.24
CA PHE A 33 0.04 1.68 4.25
C PHE A 33 1.53 2.03 4.46
N TRP A 34 2.38 1.00 4.59
CA TRP A 34 3.82 1.22 4.76
C TRP A 34 4.44 1.91 3.54
N LEU A 35 4.07 1.48 2.32
CA LEU A 35 4.54 2.10 1.07
C LEU A 35 4.09 3.56 0.94
N ASP A 36 2.82 3.85 1.24
CA ASP A 36 2.28 5.21 1.15
C ASP A 36 3.00 6.16 2.12
N ILE A 37 3.32 5.72 3.33
CA ILE A 37 4.10 6.55 4.28
C ILE A 37 5.54 6.77 3.82
N GLU A 38 6.23 5.75 3.29
CA GLU A 38 7.57 5.93 2.72
C GLU A 38 7.57 6.97 1.59
N LEU A 39 6.57 6.91 0.71
CA LEU A 39 6.41 7.82 -0.42
C LEU A 39 6.04 9.23 0.04
N PHE A 40 5.18 9.35 1.06
CA PHE A 40 4.85 10.61 1.71
C PHE A 40 6.07 11.27 2.33
N ALA A 41 6.87 10.53 3.10
CA ALA A 41 8.08 11.02 3.74
C ALA A 41 9.12 11.48 2.71
N ALA A 42 9.23 10.75 1.59
CA ALA A 42 10.09 11.09 0.46
C ALA A 42 9.59 12.27 -0.40
N GLY A 43 8.39 12.79 -0.15
CA GLY A 43 7.79 13.85 -0.97
C GLY A 43 7.48 13.41 -2.40
N THR A 44 7.20 12.12 -2.60
CA THR A 44 6.94 11.55 -3.92
C THR A 44 5.45 11.53 -4.25
N CYS A 45 5.09 12.11 -5.40
CA CYS A 45 3.77 12.02 -6.04
C CYS A 45 3.90 12.34 -7.54
N ASP A 46 2.97 11.87 -8.36
CA ASP A 46 2.93 12.16 -9.81
C ASP A 46 2.39 13.57 -10.12
N ILE A 47 2.96 14.59 -9.48
CA ILE A 47 2.61 15.98 -9.73
C ILE A 47 3.40 16.49 -10.93
N GLU A 48 2.71 17.06 -11.92
CA GLU A 48 3.34 17.95 -12.89
C GLU A 48 3.79 19.21 -12.14
N ASP A 49 5.05 19.64 -12.32
CA ASP A 49 5.80 20.67 -11.56
C ASP A 49 5.10 22.05 -11.34
N ASN A 50 3.86 22.25 -11.77
CA ASN A 50 3.10 23.51 -11.66
C ASN A 50 1.62 23.36 -11.23
N TYR A 51 1.13 22.15 -10.90
CA TYR A 51 -0.31 21.95 -10.67
C TYR A 51 -0.75 22.24 -9.22
N PHE A 52 0.11 22.00 -8.23
CA PHE A 52 -0.13 22.31 -6.82
C PHE A 52 1.09 22.97 -6.18
N GLU A 53 0.86 23.80 -5.16
CA GLU A 53 1.93 24.21 -4.25
C GLU A 53 2.39 22.99 -3.43
N ASP A 54 3.70 22.91 -3.15
CA ASP A 54 4.30 21.80 -2.41
C ASP A 54 3.51 21.48 -1.13
N GLN A 55 3.11 22.49 -0.37
CA GLN A 55 2.36 22.31 0.88
C GLN A 55 0.97 21.70 0.68
N GLN A 56 0.26 22.10 -0.37
CA GLN A 56 -1.06 21.55 -0.69
C GLN A 56 -0.95 20.07 -1.06
N SER A 57 0.10 19.69 -1.80
CA SER A 57 0.35 18.27 -2.13
C SER A 57 0.58 17.41 -0.88
N VAL A 58 1.33 17.94 0.10
CA VAL A 58 1.61 17.25 1.36
C VAL A 58 0.32 17.03 2.14
N ILE A 59 -0.53 18.06 2.23
CA ILE A 59 -1.81 17.99 2.95
C ILE A 59 -2.73 16.96 2.28
N ILE A 60 -2.85 16.97 0.95
CA ILE A 60 -3.66 15.98 0.22
C ILE A 60 -3.16 14.56 0.49
N HIS A 61 -1.85 14.34 0.42
CA HIS A 61 -1.26 13.02 0.67
C HIS A 61 -1.48 12.56 2.11
N ALA A 62 -1.31 13.45 3.10
CA ALA A 62 -1.59 13.14 4.51
C ALA A 62 -3.08 12.85 4.76
N LYS A 63 -4.00 13.63 4.17
CA LYS A 63 -5.45 13.38 4.21
C LYS A 63 -5.79 12.02 3.61
N TYR A 64 -5.20 11.70 2.46
CA TYR A 64 -5.36 10.40 1.82
C TYR A 64 -4.90 9.24 2.72
N ILE A 65 -3.71 9.31 3.32
CA ILE A 65 -3.20 8.28 4.22
C ILE A 65 -4.14 8.10 5.42
N TYR A 66 -4.54 9.20 6.06
CA TYR A 66 -5.41 9.15 7.23
C TYR A 66 -6.77 8.53 6.90
N LEU A 67 -7.46 9.03 5.87
CA LEU A 67 -8.80 8.58 5.50
C LEU A 67 -8.81 7.15 4.95
N THR A 68 -7.72 6.70 4.32
CA THR A 68 -7.63 5.36 3.72
C THR A 68 -7.30 4.27 4.73
N TYR A 69 -6.46 4.57 5.73
CA TYR A 69 -5.85 3.55 6.60
C TYR A 69 -6.04 3.76 8.10
N ILE A 70 -6.20 5.00 8.58
CA ILE A 70 -6.13 5.31 10.02
C ILE A 70 -7.50 5.63 10.61
N GLY A 71 -8.32 6.40 9.91
CA GLY A 71 -9.63 6.84 10.37
C GLY A 71 -10.51 5.67 10.84
N SER A 72 -11.45 5.95 11.75
CA SER A 72 -12.37 4.93 12.28
C SER A 72 -13.19 4.24 11.19
N ASN A 73 -13.53 4.98 10.13
CA ASN A 73 -14.26 4.50 8.97
C ASN A 73 -13.36 4.15 7.77
N ALA A 74 -12.03 4.13 7.95
CA ALA A 74 -11.10 3.89 6.85
C ALA A 74 -11.41 2.58 6.10
N PRO A 75 -11.51 2.59 4.76
CA PRO A 75 -11.84 1.40 3.99
C PRO A 75 -10.79 0.30 4.13
N LEU A 76 -9.52 0.67 4.30
CA LEU A 76 -8.36 -0.21 4.44
C LEU A 76 -7.71 -0.06 5.81
N GLN A 77 -8.53 0.08 6.87
CA GLN A 77 -8.06 0.35 8.21
C GLN A 77 -6.99 -0.65 8.69
N VAL A 78 -5.83 -0.14 9.09
CA VAL A 78 -4.76 -0.94 9.71
C VAL A 78 -4.97 -1.10 11.21
N ASN A 79 -4.33 -2.12 11.79
CA ASN A 79 -4.42 -2.37 13.23
C ASN A 79 -3.42 -1.49 14.00
N LEU A 80 -3.90 -0.34 14.48
CA LEU A 80 -3.18 0.60 15.33
C LEU A 80 -3.86 0.76 16.69
N SER A 81 -3.08 0.95 17.75
CA SER A 81 -3.58 1.26 19.09
C SER A 81 -4.25 2.63 19.14
N ASP A 82 -5.17 2.81 20.09
CA ASP A 82 -5.85 4.10 20.29
C ASP A 82 -4.89 5.23 20.69
N GLU A 83 -3.75 4.91 21.28
CA GLU A 83 -2.70 5.86 21.64
C GLU A 83 -2.05 6.44 20.38
N ILE A 84 -1.54 5.58 19.50
CA ILE A 84 -0.93 5.99 18.22
C ILE A 84 -1.91 6.78 17.36
N ARG A 85 -3.19 6.38 17.33
CA ARG A 85 -4.22 7.11 16.56
C ARG A 85 -4.46 8.52 17.10
N LYS A 86 -4.35 8.74 18.41
CA LYS A 86 -4.58 10.06 19.04
C LYS A 86 -3.41 11.02 18.85
N ASP A 87 -2.20 10.48 18.68
CA ASP A 87 -1.00 11.30 18.47
C ASP A 87 -0.89 11.84 17.04
N ILE A 88 -1.69 11.30 16.11
CA ILE A 88 -1.79 11.81 14.74
C ILE A 88 -2.76 12.99 14.70
N THR A 89 -2.24 14.17 14.35
CA THR A 89 -3.04 15.40 14.19
C THR A 89 -4.14 15.23 13.13
N TRP A 90 -5.41 15.40 13.54
CA TRP A 90 -6.58 15.34 12.67
C TRP A 90 -7.77 16.13 13.27
N PRO A 91 -8.62 16.83 12.47
CA PRO A 91 -8.56 17.00 11.02
C PRO A 91 -7.44 17.95 10.58
N LEU A 92 -6.97 17.77 9.34
CA LEU A 92 -5.99 18.66 8.72
C LEU A 92 -6.71 19.82 8.01
N GLU A 93 -6.43 21.06 8.44
CA GLU A 93 -6.89 22.28 7.77
C GLU A 93 -6.03 22.57 6.53
N ASP A 94 -6.57 23.30 5.56
CA ASP A 94 -5.88 23.51 4.27
C ASP A 94 -4.64 24.41 4.37
N ASP A 95 -4.47 25.14 5.48
CA ASP A 95 -3.33 26.01 5.78
C ASP A 95 -2.37 25.40 6.82
N CYS A 96 -2.60 24.17 7.27
CA CYS A 96 -1.76 23.55 8.29
C CYS A 96 -0.37 23.15 7.76
N ILE A 97 0.64 23.28 8.63
CA ILE A 97 1.98 22.76 8.33
C ILE A 97 2.01 21.28 8.68
N VAL A 98 2.04 20.45 7.64
CA VAL A 98 2.17 18.99 7.76
C VAL A 98 3.65 18.59 7.75
N GLU A 99 4.09 17.92 8.80
CA GLU A 99 5.45 17.37 8.90
C GLU A 99 5.55 15.99 8.22
N ARG A 100 6.66 15.73 7.54
CA ARG A 100 6.88 14.49 6.76
C ARG A 100 7.02 13.23 7.62
N ASN A 101 7.24 13.39 8.91
CA ASN A 101 7.41 12.34 9.92
C ASN A 101 6.15 12.12 10.79
N MET A 102 5.02 12.77 10.47
CA MET A 102 3.80 12.71 11.31
C MET A 102 3.23 11.28 11.47
N PHE A 103 3.65 10.32 10.64
CA PHE A 103 3.18 8.94 10.66
C PHE A 103 4.24 7.93 11.13
N ASP A 104 5.43 8.36 11.56
CA ASP A 104 6.56 7.48 11.88
C ASP A 104 6.19 6.38 12.91
N GLU A 105 5.49 6.76 13.97
CA GLU A 105 5.08 5.81 15.02
C GLU A 105 4.07 4.77 14.51
N ALA A 106 3.10 5.22 13.70
CA ALA A 106 2.13 4.32 13.08
C ALA A 106 2.78 3.39 12.05
N GLN A 107 3.73 3.92 11.27
CA GLN A 107 4.50 3.15 10.31
C GLN A 107 5.32 2.05 10.99
N GLU A 108 6.02 2.39 12.08
CA GLU A 108 6.82 1.43 12.85
C GLU A 108 5.94 0.36 13.48
N ALA A 109 4.77 0.72 14.03
CA ALA A 109 3.83 -0.23 14.59
C ALA A 109 3.34 -1.26 13.54
N VAL A 110 2.95 -0.79 12.35
CA VAL A 110 2.52 -1.68 11.26
C VAL A 110 3.68 -2.48 10.69
N TYR A 111 4.89 -1.92 10.62
CA TYR A 111 6.08 -2.65 10.23
C TYR A 111 6.35 -3.84 11.18
N GLN A 112 6.30 -3.62 12.49
CA GLN A 112 6.48 -4.69 13.47
C GLN A 112 5.35 -5.72 13.42
N LEU A 113 4.11 -5.30 13.18
CA LEU A 113 2.97 -6.20 12.95
C LEU A 113 3.23 -7.12 11.76
N MET A 114 3.61 -6.56 10.60
CA MET A 114 3.93 -7.35 9.41
C MET A 114 5.11 -8.28 9.67
N LYS A 115 6.18 -7.79 10.30
CA LYS A 115 7.38 -8.57 10.61
C LYS A 115 7.10 -9.75 11.53
N GLY A 116 6.31 -9.54 12.58
CA GLY A 116 6.00 -10.55 13.60
C GLY A 116 4.92 -11.55 13.19
N HIS A 117 4.07 -11.21 12.22
CA HIS A 117 2.96 -12.05 11.80
C HIS A 117 3.03 -12.47 10.33
N SER A 118 2.84 -11.53 9.41
CA SER A 118 2.77 -11.82 7.96
C SER A 118 4.09 -12.37 7.44
N PHE A 119 5.22 -11.77 7.79
CA PHE A 119 6.53 -12.20 7.32
C PHE A 119 6.93 -13.59 7.85
N THR A 120 6.64 -13.89 9.12
CA THR A 120 6.92 -15.23 9.69
C THR A 120 6.14 -16.34 8.98
N ARG A 121 4.91 -16.05 8.53
CA ARG A 121 4.11 -17.00 7.73
C ARG A 121 4.53 -17.01 6.26
N PHE A 122 4.97 -15.87 5.73
CA PHE A 122 5.52 -15.77 4.37
C PHE A 122 6.73 -16.69 4.21
N GLU A 123 7.69 -16.70 5.15
CA GLU A 123 8.86 -17.59 5.11
C GLU A 123 8.51 -19.10 5.03
N GLN A 124 7.27 -19.48 5.36
CA GLN A 124 6.77 -20.87 5.30
C GLN A 124 5.92 -21.14 4.05
N SER A 125 5.69 -20.12 3.23
CA SER A 125 4.72 -20.17 2.13
C SER A 125 5.34 -20.64 0.81
N PRO A 126 4.51 -21.08 -0.17
CA PRO A 126 4.99 -21.37 -1.52
C PRO A 126 5.62 -20.16 -2.21
N GLU A 127 5.08 -18.96 -1.98
CA GLU A 127 5.59 -17.71 -2.55
C GLU A 127 7.03 -17.42 -2.11
N TRP A 128 7.38 -17.72 -0.85
CA TRP A 128 8.77 -17.62 -0.38
C TRP A 128 9.70 -18.59 -1.07
N LYS A 129 9.29 -19.85 -1.25
CA LYS A 129 10.10 -20.85 -1.96
C LYS A 129 10.40 -20.44 -3.40
N GLU A 130 9.40 -19.90 -4.09
CA GLU A 130 9.57 -19.34 -5.44
C GLU A 130 10.52 -18.14 -5.43
N CYS A 131 10.39 -17.26 -4.44
CA CYS A 131 11.26 -16.10 -4.26
C CYS A 131 12.74 -16.49 -4.01
N GLU A 132 13.00 -17.48 -3.15
CA GLU A 132 14.36 -17.98 -2.88
C GLU A 132 15.00 -18.64 -4.11
N ASN A 133 14.22 -19.39 -4.89
CA ASN A 133 14.70 -20.10 -6.08
C ASN A 133 15.23 -19.16 -7.17
N ILE A 134 14.69 -17.94 -7.26
CA ILE A 134 15.07 -16.98 -8.30
C ILE A 134 16.38 -16.25 -7.94
N LYS A 135 16.95 -16.47 -6.75
CA LYS A 135 18.08 -15.73 -6.16
C LYS A 135 17.79 -14.23 -6.14
N MET A 136 17.55 -13.68 -4.94
CA MET A 136 17.22 -12.27 -4.71
C MET A 136 18.25 -11.24 -5.22
N THR A 137 19.36 -11.67 -5.83
CA THR A 137 20.48 -10.85 -6.27
C THR A 137 20.20 -9.91 -7.45
N ASP A 138 19.17 -10.16 -8.27
CA ASP A 138 18.99 -9.42 -9.52
C ASP A 138 18.12 -8.14 -9.41
N ARG A 139 17.48 -7.84 -8.27
CA ARG A 139 16.52 -6.72 -8.14
C ARG A 139 16.49 -6.02 -6.78
N GLU A 140 17.63 -5.86 -6.12
CA GLU A 140 17.70 -4.88 -5.02
C GLU A 140 17.41 -3.48 -5.55
N MET A 141 16.55 -2.73 -4.87
CA MET A 141 16.28 -1.33 -5.18
C MET A 141 17.50 -0.51 -4.77
N THR A 142 18.19 0.07 -5.75
CA THR A 142 19.35 0.95 -5.52
C THR A 142 18.95 2.42 -5.47
N GLU A 143 17.82 2.75 -6.08
CA GLU A 143 17.24 4.09 -6.09
C GLU A 143 16.23 4.28 -4.96
N PRO A 144 15.89 5.53 -4.59
CA PRO A 144 14.79 5.80 -3.66
C PRO A 144 13.48 5.14 -4.11
N LEU A 145 12.64 4.73 -3.14
CA LEU A 145 11.38 4.02 -3.39
C LEU A 145 10.48 4.74 -4.43
N GLY A 146 10.50 6.07 -4.42
CA GLY A 146 9.77 6.91 -5.36
C GLY A 146 10.12 6.67 -6.83
N CYS A 147 11.31 6.17 -7.16
CA CYS A 147 11.67 5.82 -8.53
C CYS A 147 10.93 4.58 -9.06
N TYR A 148 10.35 3.77 -8.17
CA TYR A 148 9.65 2.54 -8.50
C TYR A 148 8.14 2.63 -8.26
N PHE A 149 7.73 3.42 -7.27
CA PHE A 149 6.34 3.60 -6.89
C PHE A 149 5.99 5.08 -6.87
N ARG A 150 4.90 5.45 -7.55
CA ARG A 150 4.41 6.83 -7.61
C ARG A 150 2.94 6.86 -7.18
N PRO A 151 2.60 7.54 -6.07
CA PRO A 151 1.21 7.80 -5.72
C PRO A 151 0.52 8.61 -6.82
N ASN A 152 -0.70 8.23 -7.19
CA ASN A 152 -1.49 8.97 -8.18
C ASN A 152 -2.35 10.03 -7.49
N MET A 153 -2.06 11.30 -7.77
CA MET A 153 -2.77 12.45 -7.19
C MET A 153 -4.26 12.43 -7.51
N SER A 154 -4.64 12.03 -8.71
CA SER A 154 -6.06 11.97 -9.09
C SER A 154 -6.81 10.94 -8.25
N LEU A 155 -6.20 9.77 -8.00
CA LEU A 155 -6.76 8.74 -7.12
C LEU A 155 -6.81 9.21 -5.66
N MET A 156 -5.73 9.82 -5.15
CA MET A 156 -5.70 10.35 -3.78
C MET A 156 -6.77 11.41 -3.54
N LEU A 157 -6.95 12.33 -4.50
CA LEU A 157 -8.01 13.34 -4.47
C LEU A 157 -9.40 12.70 -4.51
N ALA A 158 -9.63 11.75 -5.44
CA ALA A 158 -10.92 11.07 -5.55
C ALA A 158 -11.31 10.34 -4.26
N ILE A 159 -10.35 9.65 -3.62
CA ILE A 159 -10.56 8.97 -2.35
C ILE A 159 -10.81 9.97 -1.24
N THR A 160 -9.98 11.01 -1.11
CA THR A 160 -10.13 12.04 -0.09
C THR A 160 -11.50 12.72 -0.19
N MET A 161 -11.92 13.11 -1.39
CA MET A 161 -13.24 13.72 -1.63
C MET A 161 -14.41 12.79 -1.33
N ALA A 162 -14.26 11.48 -1.58
CA ALA A 162 -15.31 10.50 -1.30
C ALA A 162 -15.45 10.17 0.19
N LEU A 163 -14.39 10.38 0.97
CA LEU A 163 -14.29 10.05 2.38
C LEU A 163 -14.36 11.26 3.32
N ASP A 164 -14.30 12.49 2.79
CA ASP A 164 -14.33 13.71 3.59
C ASP A 164 -15.66 13.89 4.34
N ASP A 165 -15.55 14.22 5.63
CA ASP A 165 -16.38 13.71 6.72
C ASP A 165 -17.55 14.65 7.12
N ASN A 166 -18.00 15.53 6.22
CA ASN A 166 -19.05 16.51 6.57
C ASN A 166 -20.45 15.91 6.85
N CYS A 167 -20.65 14.61 6.62
CA CYS A 167 -21.95 13.94 6.79
C CYS A 167 -21.79 12.52 7.35
N ASN A 168 -21.33 12.39 8.61
CA ASN A 168 -21.44 11.20 9.48
C ASN A 168 -21.79 9.89 8.73
N PRO A 169 -20.83 9.29 8.00
CA PRO A 169 -21.16 8.32 6.98
C PRO A 169 -21.53 6.98 7.63
N ALA A 170 -22.53 6.30 7.05
CA ALA A 170 -22.81 4.91 7.36
C ALA A 170 -21.53 4.06 7.19
N PRO A 171 -21.42 2.88 7.86
CA PRO A 171 -20.27 2.01 7.70
C PRO A 171 -19.96 1.76 6.22
N ILE A 172 -18.69 1.93 5.84
CA ILE A 172 -18.27 1.75 4.44
C ILE A 172 -18.62 0.34 3.97
N SER A 173 -19.33 0.27 2.85
CA SER A 173 -19.74 -1.01 2.25
C SER A 173 -18.53 -1.88 1.90
N HIS A 174 -18.67 -3.20 2.03
CA HIS A 174 -17.62 -4.14 1.63
C HIS A 174 -17.20 -3.95 0.16
N HIS A 175 -18.14 -3.64 -0.73
CA HIS A 175 -17.87 -3.40 -2.14
C HIS A 175 -16.93 -2.20 -2.33
N TYR A 176 -17.19 -1.09 -1.63
CA TYR A 176 -16.32 0.08 -1.68
C TYR A 176 -14.91 -0.25 -1.15
N LYS A 177 -14.80 -1.00 -0.05
CA LYS A 177 -13.49 -1.43 0.48
C LYS A 177 -12.67 -2.21 -0.56
N GLU A 178 -13.29 -3.18 -1.24
CA GLU A 178 -12.64 -3.97 -2.29
C GLU A 178 -12.26 -3.12 -3.51
N GLN A 179 -13.09 -2.13 -3.89
CA GLN A 179 -12.79 -1.20 -4.97
C GLN A 179 -11.61 -0.30 -4.62
N THR A 180 -11.61 0.32 -3.44
CA THR A 180 -10.48 1.13 -2.95
C THR A 180 -9.20 0.32 -2.90
N LEU A 181 -9.28 -0.91 -2.36
CA LEU A 181 -8.13 -1.82 -2.33
C LEU A 181 -7.62 -2.09 -3.75
N HIS A 182 -8.50 -2.44 -4.69
CA HIS A 182 -8.10 -2.72 -6.06
C HIS A 182 -7.42 -1.53 -6.72
N SER A 183 -8.00 -0.32 -6.60
CA SER A 183 -7.45 0.90 -7.20
C SER A 183 -6.04 1.21 -6.71
N ILE A 184 -5.83 1.18 -5.39
CA ILE A 184 -4.51 1.47 -4.79
C ILE A 184 -3.52 0.35 -5.12
N LEU A 185 -3.94 -0.91 -5.04
CA LEU A 185 -3.07 -2.04 -5.34
C LEU A 185 -2.59 -2.03 -6.80
N SER A 186 -3.49 -1.72 -7.75
CA SER A 186 -3.16 -1.66 -9.17
C SER A 186 -2.28 -0.48 -9.56
N GLN A 187 -2.27 0.59 -8.76
CA GLN A 187 -1.32 1.70 -8.92
C GLN A 187 0.12 1.23 -8.68
N TYR A 188 0.36 0.42 -7.65
CA TYR A 188 1.71 -0.05 -7.29
C TYR A 188 2.09 -1.39 -7.92
N PHE A 189 1.10 -2.23 -8.22
CA PHE A 189 1.27 -3.58 -8.74
C PHE A 189 0.28 -3.82 -9.88
N PRO A 190 0.46 -3.20 -11.06
CA PRO A 190 -0.51 -3.23 -12.16
C PRO A 190 -0.78 -4.65 -12.69
N GLU A 191 0.20 -5.54 -12.60
CA GLU A 191 0.06 -6.96 -12.97
C GLU A 191 -0.79 -7.77 -11.98
N THR A 192 -1.13 -7.19 -10.83
CA THR A 192 -2.00 -7.84 -9.85
C THR A 192 -3.45 -7.46 -10.11
N ILE A 193 -4.25 -8.44 -10.50
CA ILE A 193 -5.65 -8.21 -10.78
C ILE A 193 -6.51 -8.90 -9.71
N LEU A 194 -6.98 -8.09 -8.77
CA LEU A 194 -7.75 -8.52 -7.60
C LEU A 194 -9.20 -8.84 -7.97
N LEU A 195 -9.82 -7.98 -8.79
CA LEU A 195 -11.21 -8.11 -9.22
C LEU A 195 -11.31 -8.62 -10.66
N ASP A 196 -12.36 -9.37 -10.97
CA ASP A 196 -12.73 -9.71 -12.34
C ASP A 196 -13.46 -8.53 -13.02
N ASN A 197 -13.79 -8.68 -14.30
CA ASN A 197 -14.49 -7.65 -15.06
C ASN A 197 -15.91 -7.33 -14.51
N ASN A 198 -16.42 -8.15 -13.59
CA ASN A 198 -17.72 -7.97 -12.94
C ASN A 198 -17.56 -7.40 -11.51
N GLY A 199 -16.34 -7.05 -11.09
CA GLY A 199 -16.07 -6.52 -9.75
C GLY A 199 -16.05 -7.56 -8.63
N LYS A 200 -15.97 -8.85 -8.95
CA LYS A 200 -15.87 -9.93 -7.97
C LYS A 200 -14.41 -10.31 -7.73
N ARG A 201 -14.05 -10.56 -6.46
CA ARG A 201 -12.71 -11.01 -6.07
C ARG A 201 -12.37 -12.34 -6.75
N ARG A 202 -11.20 -12.40 -7.39
CA ARG A 202 -10.70 -13.63 -8.04
C ARG A 202 -10.17 -14.61 -7.00
N ASP A 203 -10.37 -15.90 -7.24
CA ASP A 203 -9.74 -16.94 -6.46
C ASP A 203 -8.24 -16.99 -6.79
N TYR A 204 -7.40 -16.92 -5.77
CA TYR A 204 -5.93 -16.87 -5.91
C TYR A 204 -5.34 -18.07 -6.66
N CYS A 205 -6.06 -19.20 -6.71
CA CYS A 205 -5.65 -20.38 -7.47
C CYS A 205 -5.68 -20.15 -9.00
N ASP A 206 -6.53 -19.25 -9.50
CA ASP A 206 -6.64 -18.98 -10.95
C ASP A 206 -5.49 -18.11 -11.48
N ILE A 207 -4.78 -17.38 -10.61
CA ILE A 207 -3.64 -16.53 -10.97
C ILE A 207 -2.44 -17.39 -11.44
N LYS A 208 -2.34 -18.65 -10.99
CA LYS A 208 -1.26 -19.56 -11.39
C LYS A 208 -1.32 -19.98 -12.86
N HIS A 209 -2.48 -19.90 -13.52
CA HIS A 209 -2.64 -20.47 -14.86
C HIS A 209 -2.37 -19.51 -16.03
N LYS A 210 -2.24 -18.20 -15.78
CA LYS A 210 -1.91 -17.24 -16.85
C LYS A 210 -0.42 -16.95 -16.99
N ASN A 211 0.34 -16.88 -15.90
CA ASN A 211 1.76 -16.51 -15.98
C ASN A 211 2.69 -17.63 -16.47
N SER A 212 2.21 -18.88 -16.55
CA SER A 212 2.96 -19.99 -17.17
C SER A 212 2.70 -20.15 -18.67
N SER A 213 1.76 -19.38 -19.24
CA SER A 213 1.26 -19.61 -20.61
C SER A 213 1.78 -18.58 -21.62
N GLU A 214 2.50 -17.53 -21.19
CA GLU A 214 3.01 -16.47 -22.08
C GLU A 214 4.52 -16.55 -22.35
N THR A 215 5.22 -17.60 -21.94
CA THR A 215 6.66 -17.79 -22.26
C THR A 215 6.93 -18.77 -23.41
N ILE A 216 5.93 -19.12 -24.21
CA ILE A 216 6.14 -19.92 -25.43
C ILE A 216 5.47 -19.20 -26.60
N SER A 217 6.19 -18.26 -27.23
CA SER A 217 6.16 -17.97 -28.67
C SER A 217 6.98 -16.71 -28.97
N LEU A 218 8.30 -16.86 -29.01
CA LEU A 218 9.15 -16.02 -29.86
C LEU A 218 9.96 -16.97 -30.74
N ASN A 219 9.41 -17.23 -31.93
CA ASN A 219 10.18 -17.60 -33.11
C ASN A 219 10.81 -16.34 -33.70
#